data_AF-A0A1C5S745-F1
#
_entry.id   AF-A0A1C5S745-F1
#
_cell.length_a   1.000
_cell.length_b   1.000
_cell.length_c   1.000
_cell.angle_alpha   90.00
_cell.angle_beta   90.00
_cell.angle_gamma   90.00
#
_symmetry.space_group_name_H-M   'P 1'
#
loop_
_entity.id
_entity.type
_entity.pdbx_description
1 polymer ?
#
loop_
_entity_poly.entity_id
_entity_poly.type
_entity_poly.pdbx_seq_one_letter_code
_entity_poly.pdbx_strand_id
1 'polypeptide(L)'
;MKKLAAFLVSALIACLCFAGCGEPKVTVQSVIDQLKEAGLPIEYSIVYTAKNDPNGGDKNAYLQKGNFADSTIESEYSKEQPLSGSIEIFSSKEKAIERAEYLAEFTFLDDFGYRVVGDCVLLRLNSQFDHSAVEKYAQAIGGEIYGEPENVVDQSGENKSSQNREGQPWAESVKENFPDAEVDQTDDQNIMIHVSLGDEDPDQFMLKCSSVFATLENCESGTLISIYIEESPGDFIAGFPNEAGLFGFESSAFLSEDSSLQASYDKLFAANDRDFLKGEQELKDEIEKTEDEIEDILGEDIFE
;
A
#
# COMPACT_ATOMS: atom_id res chain seq x y z
N MET A 1 28.16 51.14 -33.26
CA MET A 1 28.11 50.73 -31.83
C MET A 1 26.74 50.23 -31.39
N LYS A 2 25.62 50.90 -31.71
CA LYS A 2 24.27 50.45 -31.29
C LYS A 2 23.83 49.06 -31.81
N LYS A 3 24.27 48.67 -33.01
CA LYS A 3 23.95 47.35 -33.61
C LYS A 3 24.76 46.18 -33.01
N LEU A 4 25.92 46.47 -32.42
CA LEU A 4 26.78 45.45 -31.80
C LEU A 4 26.30 45.12 -30.37
N ALA A 5 25.77 46.13 -29.67
CA ALA A 5 25.15 45.97 -28.35
C ALA A 5 23.86 45.12 -28.42
N ALA A 6 23.04 45.31 -29.46
CA ALA A 6 21.82 44.51 -29.63
C ALA A 6 22.11 43.02 -29.86
N PHE A 7 23.17 42.69 -30.61
CA PHE A 7 23.52 41.30 -30.90
C PHE A 7 24.08 40.56 -29.67
N LEU A 8 24.84 41.26 -28.82
CA LEU A 8 25.36 40.70 -27.57
C LEU A 8 24.24 40.47 -26.53
N VAL A 9 23.24 41.34 -26.47
CA VAL A 9 22.08 41.17 -25.56
C VAL A 9 21.21 39.99 -26.01
N SER A 10 20.95 39.84 -27.31
CA SER A 10 20.17 38.69 -27.82
C SER A 10 20.89 37.34 -27.64
N ALA A 11 22.21 37.31 -27.76
CA ALA A 11 23.00 36.11 -27.50
C ALA A 11 23.03 35.74 -26.00
N LEU A 12 23.05 36.74 -25.10
CA LEU A 12 23.01 36.51 -23.65
C LEU A 12 21.65 35.96 -23.19
N ILE A 13 20.55 36.39 -23.82
CA ILE A 13 19.18 35.91 -23.52
C ILE A 13 18.98 34.48 -24.02
N ALA A 14 19.55 34.11 -25.17
CA ALA A 14 19.46 32.75 -25.71
C ALA A 14 20.25 31.72 -24.87
N CYS A 15 21.31 32.14 -24.18
CA CYS A 15 22.07 31.26 -23.28
C CYS A 15 21.40 31.01 -21.91
N LEU A 16 20.37 31.79 -21.54
CA LEU A 16 19.62 31.60 -20.28
C LEU A 16 18.49 30.56 -20.41
N CYS A 17 18.16 30.10 -21.61
CA CYS A 17 17.07 29.12 -21.83
C CYS A 17 17.53 27.65 -21.80
N PHE A 18 18.82 27.36 -21.55
CA PHE A 18 19.37 25.98 -21.58
C PHE A 18 19.87 25.47 -20.22
N ALA A 19 19.58 26.17 -19.11
CA ALA A 19 19.99 25.77 -17.75
C ALA A 19 18.81 25.32 -16.88
N GLY A 20 17.91 24.51 -17.44
CA GLY A 20 16.63 24.16 -16.82
C GLY A 20 16.35 22.66 -16.65
N CYS A 21 17.35 21.79 -16.65
CA CYS A 21 17.22 20.49 -15.99
C CYS A 21 17.74 20.66 -14.56
N GLY A 22 17.00 21.42 -13.76
CA GLY A 22 17.32 21.56 -12.34
C GLY A 22 17.00 20.24 -11.63
N GLU A 23 17.93 19.75 -10.80
CA GLU A 23 17.64 18.69 -9.84
C GLU A 23 16.35 19.04 -9.05
N PRO A 24 15.57 18.04 -8.62
CA PRO A 24 14.38 18.29 -7.82
C PRO A 24 14.76 19.18 -6.64
N LYS A 25 14.05 20.31 -6.52
CA LYS A 25 14.34 21.35 -5.52
C LYS A 25 14.20 20.81 -4.08
N VAL A 26 13.43 19.74 -3.91
CA VAL A 26 13.22 19.02 -2.65
C VAL A 26 13.67 17.57 -2.83
N THR A 27 14.47 17.08 -1.90
CA THR A 27 14.97 15.70 -1.84
C THR A 27 14.69 15.10 -0.48
N VAL A 28 14.71 13.76 -0.37
CA VAL A 28 14.57 13.07 0.93
C VAL A 28 15.62 13.57 1.92
N GLN A 29 16.87 13.72 1.48
CA GLN A 29 17.94 14.21 2.35
C GLN A 29 17.65 15.62 2.86
N SER A 30 17.17 16.52 2.01
CA SER A 30 16.81 17.88 2.45
C SER A 30 15.66 17.91 3.46
N VAL A 31 14.69 16.99 3.34
CA VAL A 31 13.60 16.85 4.32
C VAL A 31 14.15 16.32 5.65
N ILE A 32 15.01 15.29 5.64
CA ILE A 32 15.67 14.79 6.85
C ILE A 32 16.47 15.88 7.56
N ASP A 33 17.23 16.68 6.81
CA ASP A 33 18.01 17.78 7.36
C ASP A 33 17.09 18.84 8.00
N GLN A 34 15.98 19.18 7.34
CA GLN A 34 14.95 20.09 7.87
C GLN A 34 14.31 19.57 9.17
N LEU A 35 14.00 18.28 9.25
CA LEU A 35 13.46 17.65 10.46
C LEU A 35 14.48 17.72 11.62
N LYS A 36 15.76 17.43 11.35
CA LYS A 36 16.84 17.54 12.34
C LYS A 36 17.09 18.97 12.79
N GLU A 37 17.07 19.94 11.87
CA GLU A 37 17.21 21.36 12.18
C GLU A 37 16.05 21.88 13.05
N ALA A 38 14.85 21.30 12.90
CA ALA A 38 13.71 21.55 13.78
C ALA A 38 13.85 20.95 15.19
N GLY A 39 14.94 20.21 15.46
CA GLY A 39 15.23 19.60 16.74
C GLY A 39 14.50 18.27 16.99
N LEU A 40 14.00 17.63 15.93
CA LEU A 40 13.38 16.31 16.02
C LEU A 40 14.46 15.23 16.24
N PRO A 41 14.22 14.23 17.11
CA PRO A 41 15.27 13.34 17.59
C PRO A 41 15.54 12.14 16.65
N ILE A 42 15.79 12.46 15.37
CA ILE A 42 16.18 11.52 14.32
C ILE A 42 17.63 11.07 14.53
N GLU A 43 17.83 9.81 14.89
CA GLU A 43 19.16 9.22 15.12
C GLU A 43 19.77 8.66 13.84
N TYR A 44 18.94 8.08 12.97
CA TYR A 44 19.38 7.46 11.74
C TYR A 44 18.41 7.73 10.60
N SER A 45 18.94 7.74 9.39
CA SER A 45 18.16 7.92 8.17
C SER A 45 18.85 7.20 7.01
N ILE A 46 18.05 6.62 6.13
CA ILE A 46 18.50 6.02 4.88
C ILE A 46 17.72 6.63 3.72
N VAL A 47 18.44 7.03 2.67
CA VAL A 47 17.83 7.38 1.39
C VAL A 47 17.98 6.16 0.48
N TYR A 48 16.86 5.67 -0.02
CA TYR A 48 16.86 4.51 -0.90
C TYR A 48 17.31 4.89 -2.32
N THR A 49 17.94 3.92 -2.95
CA THR A 49 18.26 3.89 -4.37
C THR A 49 17.35 2.85 -5.03
N ALA A 50 17.25 2.88 -6.36
CA ALA A 50 16.47 1.88 -7.09
C ALA A 50 16.86 0.42 -6.75
N LYS A 51 18.11 0.18 -6.32
CA LYS A 51 18.63 -1.15 -5.97
C LYS A 51 18.17 -1.66 -4.59
N ASN A 52 17.94 -0.78 -3.63
CA ASN A 52 17.69 -1.15 -2.23
C ASN A 52 16.39 -0.59 -1.66
N ASP A 53 15.54 0.00 -2.51
CA ASP A 53 14.18 0.34 -2.14
C ASP A 53 13.38 -0.95 -1.90
N PRO A 54 12.81 -1.17 -0.70
CA PRO A 54 12.03 -2.36 -0.41
C PRO A 54 10.78 -2.51 -1.28
N ASN A 55 10.29 -1.42 -1.88
CA ASN A 55 9.11 -1.44 -2.75
C ASN A 55 9.45 -1.67 -4.23
N GLY A 56 10.72 -1.87 -4.59
CA GLY A 56 11.18 -2.13 -5.96
C GLY A 56 11.39 -0.85 -6.79
N GLY A 57 12.62 -0.55 -7.19
CA GLY A 57 13.05 0.80 -7.58
C GLY A 57 12.50 1.43 -8.87
N ASP A 58 12.04 0.66 -9.85
CA ASP A 58 11.86 1.16 -11.23
C ASP A 58 10.40 1.46 -11.61
N LYS A 59 9.43 1.21 -10.72
CA LYS A 59 7.98 1.39 -11.00
C LYS A 59 7.21 2.17 -9.93
N ASN A 60 7.92 2.92 -9.08
CA ASN A 60 7.27 3.59 -7.94
C ASN A 60 6.57 4.90 -8.33
N ALA A 61 5.52 5.22 -7.59
CA ALA A 61 4.77 6.48 -7.74
C ALA A 61 5.56 7.73 -7.28
N TYR A 62 6.66 7.54 -6.55
CA TYR A 62 7.52 8.59 -6.02
C TYR A 62 8.86 8.68 -6.75
N LEU A 63 9.45 9.88 -6.74
CA LEU A 63 10.76 10.20 -7.29
C LEU A 63 11.91 9.78 -6.37
N GLN A 64 11.69 9.84 -5.06
CA GLN A 64 12.65 9.42 -4.04
C GLN A 64 11.92 8.90 -2.82
N LYS A 65 12.58 7.97 -2.10
CA LYS A 65 12.12 7.46 -0.82
C LYS A 65 13.26 7.38 0.17
N GLY A 66 12.96 7.57 1.45
CA GLY A 66 13.84 7.19 2.53
C GLY A 66 13.07 6.94 3.81
N ASN A 67 13.72 6.26 4.74
CA ASN A 67 13.17 6.03 6.06
C ASN A 67 14.12 6.62 7.12
N PHE A 68 13.60 6.82 8.32
CA PHE A 68 14.38 7.28 9.45
C PHE A 68 13.94 6.61 10.76
N ALA A 69 14.87 6.58 11.70
CA ALA A 69 14.66 6.15 13.08
C ALA A 69 14.64 7.37 13.99
N ASP A 70 13.60 7.47 14.82
CA ASP A 70 13.45 8.47 15.86
C ASP A 70 13.64 7.80 17.22
N SER A 71 14.53 8.35 18.05
CA SER A 71 14.88 7.74 19.36
C SER A 71 13.72 7.64 20.35
N THR A 72 12.61 8.36 20.12
CA THR A 72 11.42 8.29 20.98
C THR A 72 10.50 7.14 20.61
N ILE A 73 10.64 6.57 19.42
CA ILE A 73 9.85 5.46 18.89
C ILE A 73 10.69 4.19 18.80
N GLU A 74 11.91 4.29 18.26
CA GLU A 74 12.72 3.15 17.88
C GLU A 74 14.11 3.27 18.51
N SER A 75 14.31 2.63 19.67
CA SER A 75 15.59 2.65 20.39
C SER A 75 16.65 1.72 19.77
N GLU A 76 16.20 0.69 19.05
CA GLU A 76 17.04 -0.21 18.25
C GLU A 76 16.42 -0.29 16.86
N TYR A 77 17.18 0.07 15.83
CA TYR A 77 16.68 0.19 14.46
C TYR A 77 17.48 -0.64 13.45
N SER A 78 16.78 -1.14 12.43
CA SER A 78 17.44 -1.69 11.24
C SER A 78 18.07 -0.56 10.43
N LYS A 79 19.29 -0.79 9.92
CA LYS A 79 19.93 0.18 9.01
C LYS A 79 19.39 0.08 7.59
N GLU A 80 18.74 -1.03 7.27
CA GLU A 80 18.14 -1.32 5.98
C GLU A 80 16.71 -0.75 5.93
N GLN A 81 15.94 -0.87 7.02
CA GLN A 81 14.55 -0.43 7.09
C GLN A 81 14.20 0.07 8.50
N PRO A 82 14.57 1.31 8.89
CA PRO A 82 14.05 1.90 10.11
C PRO A 82 12.55 2.17 9.96
N LEU A 83 11.81 2.08 11.07
CA LEU A 83 10.35 1.99 11.11
C LEU A 83 9.67 3.18 11.82
N SER A 84 10.44 4.18 12.25
CA SER A 84 9.85 5.38 12.87
C SER A 84 9.14 6.26 11.85
N GLY A 85 9.72 6.48 10.68
CA GLY A 85 9.05 7.24 9.63
C GLY A 85 9.59 7.01 8.23
N SER A 86 8.77 7.37 7.25
CA SER A 86 9.09 7.27 5.83
C SER A 86 8.77 8.57 5.10
N ILE A 87 9.64 8.96 4.18
CA ILE A 87 9.53 10.16 3.36
C ILE A 87 9.48 9.72 1.90
N GLU A 88 8.47 10.19 1.18
CA GLU A 88 8.30 9.97 -0.26
C GLU A 88 8.19 11.34 -0.95
N ILE A 89 8.98 11.55 -2.01
CA ILE A 89 9.02 12.80 -2.79
C ILE A 89 8.33 12.59 -4.12
N PHE A 90 7.41 13.48 -4.48
CA PHE A 90 6.61 13.39 -5.70
C PHE A 90 6.92 14.53 -6.67
N SER A 91 6.37 14.43 -7.87
CA SER A 91 6.44 15.50 -8.88
C SER A 91 5.57 16.70 -8.53
N SER A 92 4.53 16.52 -7.72
CA SER A 92 3.63 17.60 -7.26
C SER A 92 2.93 17.26 -5.95
N LYS A 93 2.27 18.26 -5.35
CA LYS A 93 1.44 18.08 -4.15
C LYS A 93 0.27 17.14 -4.38
N GLU A 94 -0.37 17.24 -5.54
CA GLU A 94 -1.51 16.39 -5.92
C GLU A 94 -1.11 14.91 -5.93
N LYS A 95 0.10 14.59 -6.41
CA LYS A 95 0.62 13.22 -6.40
C LYS A 95 0.95 12.71 -4.99
N ALA A 96 1.42 13.59 -4.10
CA ALA A 96 1.61 13.23 -2.69
C ALA A 96 0.27 12.93 -2.00
N ILE A 97 -0.77 13.71 -2.31
CA ILE A 97 -2.13 13.51 -1.80
C ILE A 97 -2.72 12.20 -2.32
N GLU A 98 -2.68 11.96 -3.63
CA GLU A 98 -3.18 10.73 -4.27
C GLU A 98 -2.55 9.49 -3.62
N ARG A 99 -1.24 9.56 -3.31
CA ARG A 99 -0.56 8.49 -2.60
C ARG A 99 -1.03 8.35 -1.15
N ALA A 100 -1.26 9.45 -0.44
CA ALA A 100 -1.77 9.43 0.93
C ALA A 100 -3.19 8.83 1.01
N GLU A 101 -4.03 9.10 0.01
CA GLU A 101 -5.37 8.51 -0.11
C GLU A 101 -5.30 7.02 -0.42
N TYR A 102 -4.50 6.62 -1.41
CA TYR A 102 -4.26 5.20 -1.72
C TYR A 102 -3.81 4.44 -0.46
N LEU A 103 -2.86 5.00 0.30
CA LEU A 103 -2.34 4.35 1.50
C LEU A 103 -3.36 4.30 2.65
N ALA A 104 -4.38 5.15 2.65
CA ALA A 104 -5.44 5.12 3.66
C ALA A 104 -6.23 3.81 3.60
N GLU A 105 -6.33 3.18 2.42
CA GLU A 105 -6.99 1.89 2.22
C GLU A 105 -6.21 0.72 2.82
N PHE A 106 -4.93 0.92 3.18
CA PHE A 106 -4.01 -0.12 3.66
C PHE A 106 -3.43 0.15 5.05
N THR A 107 -3.99 1.09 5.81
CA THR A 107 -3.40 1.52 7.11
C THR A 107 -3.34 0.43 8.16
N PHE A 108 -4.11 -0.64 8.02
CA PHE A 108 -4.07 -1.80 8.93
C PHE A 108 -2.89 -2.74 8.65
N LEU A 109 -2.27 -2.66 7.46
CA LEU A 109 -1.11 -3.46 7.05
C LEU A 109 0.21 -2.72 7.26
N ASP A 110 0.15 -1.45 7.67
CA ASP A 110 1.26 -0.53 7.65
C ASP A 110 1.55 0.00 9.05
N ASP A 111 2.78 -0.12 9.51
CA ASP A 111 3.22 0.45 10.79
C ASP A 111 3.06 1.98 10.81
N PHE A 112 2.97 2.62 9.64
CA PHE A 112 2.80 4.07 9.50
C PHE A 112 1.33 4.52 9.48
N GLY A 113 0.74 4.69 10.66
CA GLY A 113 -0.65 5.15 10.80
C GLY A 113 -0.90 6.61 10.40
N TYR A 114 0.09 7.50 10.56
CA TYR A 114 -0.07 8.92 10.28
C TYR A 114 0.47 9.29 8.90
N ARG A 115 -0.24 10.18 8.19
CA ARG A 115 0.12 10.71 6.88
C ARG A 115 0.12 12.24 6.94
N VAL A 116 1.25 12.84 6.66
CA VAL A 116 1.46 14.29 6.65
C VAL A 116 1.89 14.71 5.24
N VAL A 117 1.22 15.71 4.67
CA VAL A 117 1.50 16.19 3.31
C VAL A 117 2.01 17.63 3.35
N GLY A 118 3.18 17.88 2.76
CA GLY A 118 3.78 19.22 2.63
C GLY A 118 4.37 19.44 1.23
N ASP A 119 3.78 20.35 0.45
CA ASP A 119 4.08 20.53 -0.97
C ASP A 119 4.15 19.16 -1.69
N CYS A 120 5.27 18.79 -2.33
CA CYS A 120 5.44 17.50 -2.99
C CYS A 120 5.97 16.37 -2.08
N VAL A 121 5.91 16.52 -0.76
CA VAL A 121 6.40 15.56 0.24
C VAL A 121 5.23 14.85 0.90
N LEU A 122 5.27 13.52 0.93
CA LEU A 122 4.50 12.69 1.84
C LEU A 122 5.42 12.18 2.95
N LEU A 123 5.09 12.53 4.18
CA LEU A 123 5.72 12.00 5.37
C LEU A 123 4.73 11.04 6.05
N ARG A 124 5.13 9.78 6.17
CA ARG A 124 4.42 8.73 6.88
C ARG A 124 5.11 8.51 8.23
N LEU A 125 4.36 8.52 9.32
CA LEU A 125 4.90 8.36 10.68
C LEU A 125 4.26 7.17 11.37
N ASN A 126 5.06 6.48 12.17
CA ASN A 126 4.65 5.30 12.92
C ASN A 126 3.41 5.60 13.77
N SER A 127 2.48 4.65 13.86
CA SER A 127 1.24 4.79 14.65
C SER A 127 1.48 5.02 16.14
N GLN A 128 2.68 4.68 16.65
CA GLN A 128 3.08 4.91 18.04
C GLN A 128 3.40 6.37 18.38
N PHE A 129 3.55 7.26 17.38
CA PHE A 129 3.71 8.68 17.67
C PHE A 129 2.45 9.24 18.35
N ASP A 130 2.66 10.01 19.41
CA ASP A 130 1.58 10.85 19.92
C ASP A 130 1.28 12.00 18.94
N HIS A 131 0.02 12.45 18.94
CA HIS A 131 -0.44 13.49 18.02
C HIS A 131 0.39 14.78 18.11
N SER A 132 0.82 15.16 19.32
CA SER A 132 1.64 16.35 19.53
C SER A 132 3.05 16.25 18.94
N ALA A 133 3.59 15.03 18.82
CA ALA A 133 4.82 14.77 18.12
C ALA A 133 4.59 14.88 16.61
N VAL A 134 3.54 14.27 16.08
CA VAL A 134 3.15 14.37 14.66
C VAL A 134 2.99 15.83 14.21
N GLU A 135 2.36 16.67 15.03
CA GLU A 135 2.24 18.11 14.78
C GLU A 135 3.61 18.81 14.60
N LYS A 136 4.63 18.41 15.37
CA LYS A 136 5.98 18.98 15.22
C LYS A 136 6.62 18.56 13.90
N TYR A 137 6.43 17.32 13.46
CA TYR A 137 6.88 16.87 12.14
C TYR A 137 6.18 17.63 11.02
N ALA A 138 4.83 17.76 11.10
CA ALA A 138 4.05 18.52 10.14
C ALA A 138 4.52 19.98 10.06
N GLN A 139 4.69 20.63 11.21
CA GLN A 139 5.22 21.99 11.27
C GLN A 139 6.63 22.09 10.67
N ALA A 140 7.51 21.12 10.96
CA ALA A 140 8.89 21.14 10.49
C ALA A 140 8.97 21.13 8.97
N ILE A 141 8.10 20.39 8.27
CA ILE A 141 8.06 20.34 6.80
C ILE A 141 7.09 21.34 6.16
N GLY A 142 6.41 22.17 6.97
CA GLY A 142 5.36 23.08 6.49
C GLY A 142 4.16 22.34 5.89
N GLY A 143 3.87 21.14 6.40
CA GLY A 143 2.79 20.27 5.97
C GLY A 143 1.60 20.28 6.92
N GLU A 144 0.58 19.53 6.53
CA GLU A 144 -0.66 19.32 7.28
C GLU A 144 -0.86 17.83 7.52
N ILE A 145 -1.43 17.46 8.66
CA ILE A 145 -1.84 16.08 8.95
C ILE A 145 -3.01 15.76 8.03
N TYR A 146 -2.76 14.88 7.06
CA TYR A 146 -3.74 14.46 6.04
C TYR A 146 -4.56 13.26 6.52
N GLY A 147 -3.93 12.35 7.26
CA GLY A 147 -4.56 11.17 7.81
C GLY A 147 -3.93 10.75 9.12
N GLU A 148 -4.74 10.18 9.98
CA GLU A 148 -4.37 9.66 11.31
C GLU A 148 -4.76 8.17 11.36
N PRO A 149 -4.13 7.37 12.23
CA PRO A 149 -4.66 6.05 12.51
C PRO A 149 -6.07 6.21 13.06
N GLU A 150 -7.03 5.45 12.53
CA GLU A 150 -8.33 5.37 13.19
C GLU A 150 -8.08 4.88 14.63
N ASN A 151 -8.73 5.51 15.61
CA ASN A 151 -8.59 5.11 17.01
C ASN A 151 -8.93 3.61 17.09
N VAL A 152 -7.91 2.75 17.17
CA VAL A 152 -8.06 1.41 17.72
C VAL A 152 -8.48 1.67 19.14
N VAL A 153 -9.79 1.56 19.37
CA VAL A 153 -10.43 1.81 20.66
C VAL A 153 -9.58 1.12 21.73
N ASP A 154 -9.11 1.94 22.66
CA ASP A 154 -8.59 1.60 23.97
C ASP A 154 -8.93 0.15 24.37
N GLN A 155 -7.93 -0.73 24.45
CA GLN A 155 -8.04 -2.13 24.89
C GLN A 155 -8.43 -2.26 26.37
N SER A 156 -9.33 -1.40 26.87
CA SER A 156 -9.85 -1.41 28.23
C SER A 156 -11.36 -1.22 28.34
N GLY A 157 -12.11 -1.31 27.24
CA GLY A 157 -13.57 -1.09 27.25
C GLY A 157 -14.39 -2.18 26.56
N GLU A 158 -14.82 -3.17 27.34
CA GLU A 158 -15.99 -4.06 27.09
C GLU A 158 -16.18 -4.62 25.67
N ASN A 159 -15.93 -5.93 25.58
CA ASN A 159 -16.37 -6.87 24.54
C ASN A 159 -17.79 -6.56 24.04
N LYS A 160 -17.91 -5.75 22.99
CA LYS A 160 -19.18 -5.48 22.30
C LYS A 160 -19.37 -6.51 21.21
N SER A 161 -19.94 -7.62 21.66
CA SER A 161 -20.82 -8.51 20.91
C SER A 161 -20.31 -8.97 19.54
N SER A 162 -19.85 -10.22 19.52
CA SER A 162 -20.17 -11.19 18.48
C SER A 162 -21.62 -11.03 18.00
N GLN A 163 -21.82 -10.24 16.94
CA GLN A 163 -23.06 -10.30 16.19
C GLN A 163 -23.03 -11.59 15.39
N ASN A 164 -23.74 -12.59 15.92
CA ASN A 164 -23.92 -13.88 15.29
C ASN A 164 -24.67 -13.70 13.94
N ARG A 165 -23.94 -13.56 12.84
CA ARG A 165 -24.46 -13.53 11.47
C ARG A 165 -24.49 -14.93 10.85
N GLU A 166 -25.18 -15.86 11.52
CA GLU A 166 -25.54 -17.14 10.89
C GLU A 166 -26.40 -16.86 9.64
N GLY A 167 -25.89 -17.26 8.46
CA GLY A 167 -26.58 -17.12 7.17
C GLY A 167 -25.91 -16.18 6.14
N GLN A 168 -24.73 -15.63 6.43
CA GLN A 168 -23.89 -14.98 5.41
C GLN A 168 -23.15 -16.05 4.58
N PRO A 169 -23.02 -15.90 3.24
CA PRO A 169 -22.39 -16.91 2.38
C PRO A 169 -20.97 -17.28 2.81
N TRP A 170 -20.19 -16.30 3.27
CA TRP A 170 -18.84 -16.52 3.76
C TRP A 170 -18.83 -17.30 5.07
N ALA A 171 -19.74 -17.00 6.01
CA ALA A 171 -19.79 -17.66 7.31
C ALA A 171 -20.18 -19.15 7.20
N GLU A 172 -21.02 -19.50 6.22
CA GLU A 172 -21.33 -20.89 5.89
C GLU A 172 -20.12 -21.61 5.30
N SER A 173 -19.41 -20.97 4.36
CA SER A 173 -18.19 -21.52 3.76
C SER A 173 -17.08 -21.72 4.79
N VAL A 174 -16.91 -20.80 5.74
CA VAL A 174 -15.97 -20.96 6.86
C VAL A 174 -16.34 -22.17 7.70
N LYS A 175 -17.61 -22.34 8.10
CA LYS A 175 -18.03 -23.51 8.89
C LYS A 175 -17.89 -24.84 8.13
N GLU A 176 -18.07 -24.84 6.81
CA GLU A 176 -17.91 -26.03 5.98
C GLU A 176 -16.44 -26.45 5.84
N ASN A 177 -15.56 -25.47 5.63
CA ASN A 177 -14.13 -25.72 5.38
C ASN A 177 -13.31 -25.84 6.68
N PHE A 178 -13.69 -25.08 7.71
CA PHE A 178 -13.03 -24.96 9.00
C PHE A 178 -14.07 -24.99 10.14
N PRO A 179 -14.64 -26.18 10.46
CA PRO A 179 -15.74 -26.29 11.42
C PRO A 179 -15.37 -25.88 12.85
N ASP A 180 -14.08 -25.93 13.17
CA ASP A 180 -13.53 -25.57 14.48
C ASP A 180 -12.92 -24.15 14.50
N ALA A 181 -13.09 -23.36 13.43
CA ALA A 181 -12.54 -22.01 13.36
C ALA A 181 -13.21 -21.05 14.35
N GLU A 182 -12.40 -20.21 14.98
CA GLU A 182 -12.90 -19.04 15.72
C GLU A 182 -12.93 -17.85 14.77
N VAL A 183 -14.08 -17.16 14.68
CA VAL A 183 -14.23 -15.98 13.83
C VAL A 183 -14.32 -14.76 14.72
N ASP A 184 -13.36 -13.84 14.56
CA ASP A 184 -13.39 -12.51 15.13
C ASP A 184 -13.77 -11.50 14.05
N GLN A 185 -14.74 -10.63 14.33
CA GLN A 185 -15.19 -9.60 13.40
C GLN A 185 -15.02 -8.26 14.10
N THR A 186 -14.01 -7.50 13.68
CA THR A 186 -13.69 -6.21 14.30
C THR A 186 -14.66 -5.12 13.84
N ASP A 187 -15.19 -5.22 12.61
CA ASP A 187 -16.21 -4.35 12.04
C ASP A 187 -16.94 -5.01 10.84
N ASP A 188 -17.84 -4.28 10.16
CA ASP A 188 -18.62 -4.78 9.04
C ASP A 188 -17.79 -5.21 7.81
N GLN A 189 -16.53 -4.78 7.73
CA GLN A 189 -15.64 -5.00 6.59
C GLN A 189 -14.46 -5.92 6.94
N ASN A 190 -14.09 -6.09 8.20
CA ASN A 190 -12.91 -6.86 8.60
C ASN A 190 -13.29 -8.15 9.35
N ILE A 191 -13.04 -9.29 8.69
CA ILE A 191 -13.33 -10.62 9.21
C ILE A 191 -12.01 -11.36 9.41
N MET A 192 -11.72 -11.76 10.65
CA MET A 192 -10.57 -12.57 11.02
C MET A 192 -11.04 -13.98 11.38
N ILE A 193 -10.39 -14.99 10.80
CA ILE A 193 -10.73 -16.41 10.97
C ILE A 193 -9.49 -17.10 11.52
N HIS A 194 -9.55 -17.51 12.78
CA HIS A 194 -8.51 -18.30 13.42
C HIS A 194 -8.72 -19.77 13.12
N VAL A 195 -7.71 -20.40 12.54
CA VAL A 195 -7.71 -21.82 12.20
C VAL A 195 -6.49 -22.51 12.78
N SER A 196 -6.66 -23.73 13.27
CA SER A 196 -5.56 -24.65 13.57
C SER A 196 -5.29 -25.50 12.33
N LEU A 197 -4.01 -25.63 11.96
CA LEU A 197 -3.60 -26.45 10.83
C LEU A 197 -3.61 -27.93 11.21
N GLY A 198 -3.17 -28.27 12.43
CA GLY A 198 -3.10 -29.64 12.93
C GLY A 198 -2.22 -30.52 12.04
N ASP A 199 -2.73 -31.70 11.68
CA ASP A 199 -2.07 -32.66 10.77
C ASP A 199 -2.57 -32.53 9.31
N GLU A 200 -3.23 -31.42 8.95
CA GLU A 200 -3.81 -31.24 7.63
C GLU A 200 -2.75 -31.11 6.52
N ASP A 201 -3.05 -31.69 5.35
CA ASP A 201 -2.20 -31.56 4.17
C ASP A 201 -2.22 -30.10 3.65
N PRO A 202 -1.06 -29.46 3.43
CA PRO A 202 -0.99 -28.06 3.00
C PRO A 202 -1.74 -27.74 1.70
N ASP A 203 -1.74 -28.64 0.72
CA ASP A 203 -2.47 -28.42 -0.54
C ASP A 203 -4.00 -28.44 -0.26
N GLN A 204 -4.47 -29.33 0.63
CA GLN A 204 -5.88 -29.35 1.06
C GLN A 204 -6.27 -28.10 1.86
N PHE A 205 -5.39 -27.65 2.77
CA PHE A 205 -5.60 -26.44 3.54
C PHE A 205 -5.73 -25.20 2.63
N MET A 206 -4.87 -25.09 1.62
CA MET A 206 -4.93 -23.99 0.66
C MET A 206 -6.22 -23.99 -0.17
N LEU A 207 -6.70 -25.17 -0.58
CA LEU A 207 -7.98 -25.29 -1.30
C LEU A 207 -9.18 -24.84 -0.46
N LYS A 208 -9.17 -25.15 0.84
CA LYS A 208 -10.18 -24.66 1.79
C LYS A 208 -10.14 -23.15 1.93
N CYS A 209 -8.94 -22.57 2.06
CA CYS A 209 -8.76 -21.12 2.09
C CYS A 209 -9.34 -20.48 0.82
N SER A 210 -9.00 -21.01 -0.37
CA SER A 210 -9.57 -20.54 -1.64
C SER A 210 -11.09 -20.60 -1.68
N SER A 211 -11.69 -21.67 -1.14
CA SER A 211 -13.14 -21.86 -1.10
C SER A 211 -13.83 -20.85 -0.19
N VAL A 212 -13.17 -20.46 0.91
CA VAL A 212 -13.63 -19.35 1.76
C VAL A 212 -13.52 -18.03 1.01
N PHE A 213 -12.38 -17.74 0.39
CA PHE A 213 -12.17 -16.47 -0.31
C PHE A 213 -13.06 -16.30 -1.55
N ALA A 214 -13.43 -17.37 -2.25
CA ALA A 214 -14.38 -17.31 -3.37
C ALA A 214 -15.77 -16.77 -2.95
N THR A 215 -16.09 -16.76 -1.65
CA THR A 215 -17.34 -16.17 -1.16
C THR A 215 -17.30 -14.65 -1.03
N LEU A 216 -16.12 -14.03 -1.12
CA LEU A 216 -15.94 -12.57 -1.07
C LEU A 216 -16.70 -11.85 -2.18
N GLU A 217 -16.91 -12.48 -3.34
CA GLU A 217 -17.73 -11.92 -4.43
C GLU A 217 -19.18 -11.64 -4.02
N ASN A 218 -19.64 -12.24 -2.91
CA ASN A 218 -20.97 -12.05 -2.35
C ASN A 218 -20.97 -11.15 -1.10
N CYS A 219 -19.81 -10.58 -0.74
CA CYS A 219 -19.66 -9.66 0.38
C CYS A 219 -19.84 -8.21 -0.06
N GLU A 220 -19.96 -7.29 0.90
CA GLU A 220 -20.00 -5.87 0.59
C GLU A 220 -18.64 -5.38 0.05
N SER A 221 -18.66 -4.35 -0.77
CA SER A 221 -17.42 -3.71 -1.25
C SER A 221 -16.58 -3.25 -0.07
N GLY A 222 -15.28 -3.53 -0.13
CA GLY A 222 -14.33 -3.25 0.95
C GLY A 222 -14.24 -4.35 2.01
N THR A 223 -14.95 -5.48 1.89
CA THR A 223 -14.77 -6.61 2.82
C THR A 223 -13.41 -7.27 2.65
N LEU A 224 -12.74 -7.50 3.78
CA LEU A 224 -11.49 -8.21 3.98
C LEU A 224 -11.75 -9.48 4.80
N ILE A 225 -11.24 -10.61 4.34
CA ILE A 225 -11.16 -11.84 5.12
C ILE A 225 -9.68 -12.17 5.34
N SER A 226 -9.27 -12.29 6.60
CA SER A 226 -7.97 -12.81 7.01
C SER A 226 -8.15 -14.19 7.65
N ILE A 227 -7.37 -15.17 7.23
CA ILE A 227 -7.28 -16.51 7.83
C ILE A 227 -5.94 -16.60 8.56
N TYR A 228 -5.98 -16.56 9.89
CA TYR A 228 -4.84 -16.65 10.78
C TYR A 228 -4.60 -18.09 11.21
N ILE A 229 -3.37 -18.60 11.07
CA ILE A 229 -3.02 -19.94 11.53
C ILE A 229 -2.50 -19.86 12.96
N GLU A 230 -3.15 -20.48 13.94
CA GLU A 230 -2.73 -20.34 15.35
C GLU A 230 -1.34 -20.93 15.66
N GLU A 231 -0.94 -21.94 14.89
CA GLU A 231 0.29 -22.71 15.10
C GLU A 231 1.48 -22.14 14.32
N SER A 232 1.26 -21.13 13.48
CA SER A 232 2.26 -20.52 12.61
C SER A 232 2.08 -19.00 12.62
N PRO A 233 3.13 -18.17 12.75
CA PRO A 233 3.00 -16.72 12.86
C PRO A 233 2.57 -16.01 11.54
N GLY A 234 1.85 -16.69 10.65
CA GLY A 234 1.40 -16.18 9.36
C GLY A 234 -0.11 -16.20 9.19
N ASP A 235 -0.57 -15.36 8.26
CA ASP A 235 -1.96 -15.22 7.86
C ASP A 235 -2.10 -15.17 6.35
N PHE A 236 -3.28 -15.58 5.86
CA PHE A 236 -3.70 -15.42 4.48
C PHE A 236 -4.78 -14.36 4.43
N ILE A 237 -4.54 -13.30 3.67
CA ILE A 237 -5.45 -12.17 3.57
C ILE A 237 -6.01 -12.15 2.15
N ALA A 238 -7.33 -12.02 2.02
CA ALA A 238 -7.98 -11.69 0.77
C ALA A 238 -8.97 -10.55 0.94
N GLY A 239 -8.95 -9.60 0.01
CA GLY A 239 -9.84 -8.43 0.00
C GLY A 239 -10.70 -8.34 -1.26
N PHE A 240 -11.85 -7.70 -1.13
CA PHE A 240 -12.67 -7.25 -2.25
C PHE A 240 -12.72 -5.73 -2.27
N PRO A 241 -11.71 -5.03 -2.85
CA PRO A 241 -11.57 -3.61 -2.61
C PRO A 241 -12.73 -2.81 -3.18
N ASN A 242 -13.21 -3.10 -4.39
CA ASN A 242 -14.24 -2.32 -5.10
C ASN A 242 -14.98 -3.12 -6.19
N GLU A 243 -16.01 -2.53 -6.83
CA GLU A 243 -16.85 -3.08 -7.95
C GLU A 243 -16.06 -3.69 -9.14
N ALA A 244 -14.73 -3.55 -9.17
CA ALA A 244 -13.84 -4.04 -10.22
C ALA A 244 -13.30 -5.48 -10.00
N GLY A 245 -13.75 -6.18 -8.96
CA GLY A 245 -13.41 -7.59 -8.73
C GLY A 245 -12.36 -7.83 -7.63
N LEU A 246 -12.22 -9.11 -7.28
CA LEU A 246 -11.42 -9.63 -6.18
C LEU A 246 -9.94 -9.25 -6.36
N PHE A 247 -9.32 -8.62 -5.36
CA PHE A 247 -7.92 -8.19 -5.46
C PHE A 247 -7.12 -8.52 -4.19
N GLY A 248 -5.99 -9.19 -4.42
CA GLY A 248 -4.94 -9.41 -3.43
C GLY A 248 -5.13 -10.70 -2.62
N PHE A 249 -4.35 -11.72 -2.93
CA PHE A 249 -3.95 -12.72 -1.94
C PHE A 249 -2.61 -12.25 -1.40
N GLU A 250 -2.58 -11.83 -0.15
CA GLU A 250 -1.32 -11.55 0.55
C GLU A 250 -1.13 -12.60 1.64
N SER A 251 0.05 -13.22 1.65
CA SER A 251 0.52 -13.91 2.83
C SER A 251 1.56 -13.02 3.49
N SER A 252 1.46 -12.83 4.81
CA SER A 252 2.54 -12.17 5.53
C SER A 252 3.82 -12.99 5.38
N ALA A 253 4.97 -12.32 5.35
CA ALA A 253 6.31 -12.87 5.07
C ALA A 253 6.79 -13.99 6.02
N PHE A 254 5.93 -14.50 6.89
CA PHE A 254 6.20 -15.42 7.98
C PHE A 254 5.86 -16.89 7.68
N LEU A 255 5.36 -17.22 6.49
CA LEU A 255 5.29 -18.61 5.98
C LEU A 255 6.67 -19.28 5.80
N SER A 256 7.76 -18.54 6.03
CA SER A 256 9.14 -18.98 5.78
C SER A 256 9.60 -20.21 6.58
N GLU A 257 8.92 -20.58 7.67
CA GLU A 257 9.28 -21.74 8.48
C GLU A 257 8.66 -23.05 7.97
N ASP A 258 7.53 -23.01 7.26
CA ASP A 258 6.91 -24.18 6.62
C ASP A 258 7.05 -24.14 5.10
N SER A 259 8.18 -24.67 4.62
CA SER A 259 8.49 -24.78 3.19
C SER A 259 7.45 -25.56 2.36
N SER A 260 6.62 -26.40 2.99
CA SER A 260 5.59 -27.15 2.26
C SER A 260 4.37 -26.27 2.01
N LEU A 261 3.94 -25.51 3.03
CA LEU A 261 2.84 -24.57 2.94
C LEU A 261 3.16 -23.40 2.00
N GLN A 262 4.39 -22.88 2.05
CA GLN A 262 4.87 -21.87 1.09
C GLN A 262 4.81 -22.38 -0.36
N ALA A 263 5.26 -23.61 -0.61
CA ALA A 263 5.24 -24.18 -1.95
C ALA A 263 3.81 -24.42 -2.48
N SER A 264 2.86 -24.73 -1.59
CA SER A 264 1.44 -24.85 -1.92
C SER A 264 0.82 -23.49 -2.23
N TYR A 265 1.14 -22.46 -1.43
CA TYR A 265 0.75 -21.08 -1.68
C TYR A 265 1.24 -20.58 -3.04
N ASP A 266 2.53 -20.73 -3.34
CA ASP A 266 3.12 -20.28 -4.61
C ASP A 266 2.45 -20.93 -5.83
N LYS A 267 2.08 -22.22 -5.73
CA LYS A 267 1.36 -22.93 -6.81
C LYS A 267 -0.05 -22.39 -7.01
N LEU A 268 -0.77 -22.15 -5.92
CA LEU A 268 -2.14 -21.63 -5.97
C LEU A 268 -2.14 -20.21 -6.55
N PHE A 269 -1.22 -19.36 -6.10
CA PHE A 269 -1.07 -18.00 -6.62
C PHE A 269 -0.73 -18.00 -8.11
N ALA A 270 0.22 -18.84 -8.55
CA ALA A 270 0.57 -18.99 -9.96
C ALA A 270 -0.57 -19.52 -10.83
N ALA A 271 -1.55 -20.23 -10.25
CA ALA A 271 -2.75 -20.66 -10.94
C ALA A 271 -3.78 -19.51 -11.05
N ASN A 272 -4.03 -18.80 -9.94
CA ASN A 272 -4.96 -17.67 -9.92
C ASN A 272 -4.49 -16.51 -10.81
N ASP A 273 -3.20 -16.18 -10.78
CA ASP A 273 -2.60 -15.14 -11.63
C ASP A 273 -2.72 -15.50 -13.12
N ARG A 274 -2.60 -16.78 -13.47
CA ARG A 274 -2.80 -17.26 -14.84
C ARG A 274 -4.26 -17.11 -15.31
N ASP A 275 -5.22 -17.44 -14.45
CA ASP A 275 -6.64 -17.35 -14.78
C ASP A 275 -7.09 -15.88 -14.86
N PHE A 276 -6.56 -15.01 -13.99
CA PHE A 276 -6.77 -13.57 -14.05
C PHE A 276 -6.23 -12.96 -15.36
N LEU A 277 -4.97 -13.24 -15.71
CA LEU A 277 -4.36 -12.76 -16.96
C LEU A 277 -5.11 -13.26 -18.20
N LYS A 278 -5.68 -14.46 -18.14
CA LYS A 278 -6.53 -14.99 -19.21
C LYS A 278 -7.83 -14.20 -19.33
N GLY A 279 -8.51 -13.90 -18.21
CA GLY A 279 -9.71 -13.07 -18.20
C GLY A 279 -9.46 -11.63 -18.69
N GLU A 280 -8.33 -11.03 -18.32
CA GLU A 280 -7.91 -9.71 -18.80
C GLU A 280 -7.71 -9.71 -20.33
N GLN A 281 -7.11 -10.76 -20.87
CA GLN A 281 -6.91 -10.89 -22.32
C GLN A 281 -8.24 -11.08 -23.06
N GLU A 282 -9.15 -11.92 -22.55
CA GLU A 282 -10.48 -12.11 -23.14
C GLU A 282 -11.28 -10.80 -23.18
N LEU A 283 -11.18 -9.98 -22.13
CA LEU A 283 -11.85 -8.67 -22.06
C LEU A 283 -11.26 -7.66 -23.06
N LYS A 284 -9.93 -7.66 -23.24
CA LYS A 284 -9.25 -6.83 -24.26
C LYS A 284 -9.70 -7.21 -25.67
N ASP A 285 -9.77 -8.51 -25.95
CA ASP A 285 -10.22 -9.01 -27.25
C ASP A 285 -11.68 -8.60 -27.53
N GLU A 286 -12.56 -8.58 -26.51
CA GLU A 286 -13.95 -8.09 -26.65
C GLU A 286 -14.04 -6.58 -26.86
N ILE A 287 -13.18 -5.79 -26.20
CA ILE A 287 -13.11 -4.34 -26.40
C ILE A 287 -12.64 -4.02 -27.82
N GLU A 288 -11.55 -4.62 -28.27
CA GLU A 288 -11.00 -4.41 -29.62
C GLU A 288 -12.05 -4.75 -30.69
N LYS A 289 -12.74 -5.88 -30.52
CA LYS A 289 -13.84 -6.25 -31.42
C LYS A 289 -14.99 -5.23 -31.42
N THR A 290 -15.30 -4.66 -30.26
CA THR A 290 -16.37 -3.65 -30.14
C THR A 290 -15.94 -2.33 -30.78
N GLU A 291 -14.68 -1.94 -30.64
CA GLU A 291 -14.08 -0.78 -31.31
C GLU A 291 -14.13 -0.94 -32.83
N ASP A 292 -13.71 -2.09 -33.37
CA ASP A 292 -13.82 -2.43 -34.79
C ASP A 292 -15.27 -2.31 -35.31
N GLU A 293 -16.25 -2.83 -34.56
CA GLU A 293 -17.67 -2.74 -34.92
C GLU A 293 -18.17 -1.29 -34.93
N ILE A 294 -17.67 -0.44 -34.02
CA ILE A 294 -18.01 0.99 -33.95
C ILE A 294 -17.41 1.75 -35.14
N GLU A 295 -16.15 1.47 -35.50
CA GLU A 295 -15.47 2.08 -36.64
C GLU A 295 -16.15 1.72 -37.96
N ASP A 296 -16.53 0.45 -38.14
CA ASP A 296 -17.28 -0.01 -39.32
C ASP A 296 -18.63 0.72 -39.47
N ILE A 297 -19.30 1.05 -38.36
CA ILE A 297 -20.57 1.79 -38.36
C ILE A 297 -20.37 3.27 -38.69
N LEU A 298 -19.29 3.87 -38.19
CA LEU A 298 -19.07 5.32 -38.26
C LEU A 298 -18.26 5.74 -39.49
N GLY A 299 -17.56 4.80 -40.16
CA GLY A 299 -16.91 5.00 -41.44
C GLY A 299 -15.66 5.88 -41.40
N GLU A 300 -15.14 6.18 -40.22
CA GLU A 300 -13.87 6.87 -39.99
C GLU A 300 -13.17 6.22 -38.78
N ASP A 301 -11.84 6.25 -38.82
CA ASP A 301 -10.92 5.77 -37.79
C ASP A 301 -10.91 6.79 -36.63
N ILE A 302 -11.53 6.45 -35.49
CA ILE A 302 -11.85 7.43 -34.43
C ILE A 302 -11.00 7.24 -33.17
N PHE A 303 -10.23 6.16 -33.10
CA PHE A 303 -9.49 5.75 -31.90
C PHE A 303 -7.94 5.78 -32.06
N GLU A 304 -7.39 6.29 -33.18
CA GLU A 304 -5.96 6.62 -33.34
C GLU A 304 -5.47 7.84 -32.52
#